data_AF-X0S5N6-F1
#
_entry.id   AF-X0S5N6-F1
#
_cell.length_a   1.000
_cell.length_b   1.000
_cell.length_c   1.000
_cell.angle_alpha   90.00
_cell.angle_beta   90.00
_cell.angle_gamma   90.00
#
_symmetry.space_group_name_H-M   'P 1'
#
loop_
_entity.id
_entity.type
_entity.pdbx_description
1 polymer ?
#
loop_
_entity_poly.entity_id
_entity_poly.type
_entity_poly.pdbx_seq_one_letter_code
_entity_poly.pdbx_strand_id
1 'polypeptide(L)'
;MANTAWLHILNTYGTDGVIGTLGANITSNATSIDVGATAKAVIGEGSLGEGLPLAIAADRILLTAFDSGTTYDCTRDYAGSTGTSHDEGDNLTIPGMAEHVSQCTAAINDIEDGTKEIQPTITGGTVDGAVIGGVTPAAISGTTGDFSGNLAVNTNDFFVNTANGRIGTGTTNPGAALDILEATGRFRLANTSADNTQKIAYIVGRHYTNSEQNISAFFLQSTGSSNILYVGGGSGDYNAMEEIRFYTAADDTTVTGTLRGTVTNAGVLEWVGGISVGGALKPRTLVQAGEPAAGTGATQIDAGEELIWVDSDDSNAVYKMYNYSGTVSKVALT
;
A
#
# COMPACT_ATOMS: atom_id res chain seq x y z
N MET A 1 80.11 -37.45 -10.84
CA MET A 1 79.53 -36.83 -12.05
C MET A 1 78.31 -36.05 -11.58
N ALA A 2 78.28 -34.74 -11.80
CA ALA A 2 77.12 -33.94 -11.43
C ALA A 2 76.02 -34.20 -12.47
N ASN A 3 74.87 -34.73 -12.04
CA ASN A 3 73.73 -34.94 -12.93
C ASN A 3 73.00 -33.60 -13.09
N THR A 4 73.17 -32.96 -14.24
CA THR A 4 72.36 -31.81 -14.65
C THR A 4 71.05 -32.30 -15.25
N ALA A 5 69.92 -31.98 -14.61
CA ALA A 5 68.60 -32.09 -15.21
C ALA A 5 68.24 -30.73 -15.83
N TRP A 6 67.75 -30.74 -17.06
CA TRP A 6 67.27 -29.55 -17.76
C TRP A 6 65.74 -29.49 -17.64
N LEU A 7 65.21 -28.42 -17.04
CA LEU A 7 63.78 -28.16 -17.07
C LEU A 7 63.47 -27.26 -18.28
N HIS A 8 62.81 -27.81 -19.30
CA HIS A 8 62.28 -27.03 -20.41
C HIS A 8 60.88 -26.52 -20.04
N ILE A 9 60.76 -25.21 -19.77
CA ILE A 9 59.46 -24.57 -19.60
C ILE A 9 58.99 -24.12 -21.00
N LEU A 10 57.99 -24.80 -21.57
CA LEU A 10 57.35 -24.34 -22.79
C LEU A 10 56.29 -23.29 -22.45
N ASN A 11 56.51 -22.06 -22.92
CA ASN A 11 55.51 -21.02 -22.88
C ASN A 11 54.65 -21.13 -24.15
N THR A 12 53.43 -21.67 -24.05
CA THR A 12 52.49 -21.66 -25.17
C THR A 12 51.75 -20.33 -25.20
N TYR A 13 52.29 -19.36 -25.94
CA TYR A 13 51.47 -18.29 -26.50
C TYR A 13 50.85 -18.76 -27.81
N GLY A 14 49.60 -18.38 -28.02
CA GLY A 14 48.83 -18.71 -29.22
C GLY A 14 49.55 -18.32 -30.51
N THR A 15 49.30 -19.14 -31.53
CA THR A 15 49.49 -18.90 -32.97
C THR A 15 50.74 -18.10 -33.38
N ASP A 16 51.73 -18.83 -33.92
CA ASP A 16 52.88 -18.38 -34.70
C ASP A 16 53.92 -17.48 -34.01
N GLY A 17 55.06 -18.06 -33.60
CA GLY A 17 56.33 -17.31 -33.51
C GLY A 17 57.25 -17.64 -32.33
N VAL A 18 58.42 -18.20 -32.66
CA VAL A 18 59.71 -18.21 -31.91
C VAL A 18 59.73 -18.86 -30.52
N ILE A 19 60.37 -20.03 -30.48
CA ILE A 19 60.73 -20.79 -29.27
C ILE A 19 61.91 -20.09 -28.58
N GLY A 20 61.66 -19.41 -27.46
CA GLY A 20 62.69 -18.88 -26.58
C GLY A 20 62.92 -19.81 -25.39
N THR A 21 64.08 -20.47 -25.33
CA THR A 21 64.47 -21.34 -24.21
C THR A 21 64.99 -20.48 -23.04
N LEU A 22 64.26 -20.44 -21.92
CA LEU A 22 64.80 -19.88 -20.67
C LEU A 22 65.46 -21.00 -19.87
N GLY A 23 66.78 -21.14 -19.97
CA GLY A 23 67.54 -22.13 -19.21
C GLY A 23 67.74 -21.68 -17.77
N ALA A 24 67.02 -22.27 -16.81
CA ALA A 24 67.31 -22.16 -15.39
C ALA A 24 68.05 -23.42 -14.90
N ASN A 25 69.26 -23.23 -14.36
CA ASN A 25 70.02 -24.30 -13.70
C ASN A 25 69.39 -24.57 -12.31
N ILE A 26 68.75 -25.72 -12.14
CA ILE A 26 68.20 -26.13 -10.83
C ILE A 26 69.28 -26.93 -10.09
N THR A 27 70.01 -26.29 -9.18
CA THR A 27 70.87 -26.99 -8.21
C THR A 27 70.03 -27.48 -7.04
N SER A 28 69.77 -28.79 -7.01
CA SER A 28 69.28 -29.72 -5.96
C SER A 28 68.55 -29.28 -4.66
N ASN A 29 68.16 -28.03 -4.42
CA ASN A 29 67.45 -27.59 -3.20
C ASN A 29 66.37 -26.52 -3.47
N ALA A 30 65.78 -26.46 -4.67
CA ALA A 30 64.64 -25.57 -4.94
C ALA A 30 63.33 -26.23 -4.48
N THR A 31 62.65 -25.66 -3.49
CA THR A 31 61.39 -26.20 -2.93
C THR A 31 60.12 -25.59 -3.54
N SER A 32 60.24 -24.70 -4.52
CA SER A 32 59.10 -24.17 -5.27
C SER A 32 59.52 -23.58 -6.62
N ILE A 33 58.77 -23.88 -7.68
CA ILE A 33 58.89 -23.24 -9.00
C ILE A 33 57.55 -22.56 -9.28
N ASP A 34 57.58 -21.24 -9.40
CA ASP A 34 56.41 -20.44 -9.77
C ASP A 34 56.33 -20.38 -11.30
N VAL A 35 55.30 -21.02 -11.88
CA VAL A 35 55.03 -21.03 -13.31
C VAL A 35 53.71 -20.29 -13.53
N GLY A 36 53.80 -19.07 -14.07
CA GLY A 36 52.65 -18.21 -14.33
C GLY A 36 51.57 -18.86 -15.19
N ALA A 37 50.36 -18.28 -15.09
CA ALA A 37 49.01 -18.78 -15.37
C ALA A 37 48.68 -19.54 -16.68
N THR A 38 49.64 -19.82 -17.58
CA THR A 38 49.39 -20.50 -18.86
C THR A 38 50.49 -21.49 -19.28
N ALA A 39 51.43 -21.83 -18.39
CA ALA A 39 52.48 -22.79 -18.72
C ALA A 39 52.03 -24.25 -18.49
N LYS A 40 52.06 -25.07 -19.55
CA LYS A 40 52.08 -26.53 -19.43
C LYS A 40 53.51 -26.95 -19.03
N ALA A 41 53.68 -27.53 -17.84
CA ALA A 41 54.94 -28.16 -17.47
C ALA A 41 55.11 -29.45 -18.28
N VAL A 42 55.97 -29.42 -19.31
CA VAL A 42 56.38 -30.62 -20.06
C VAL A 42 57.79 -30.96 -19.61
N ILE A 43 57.96 -32.10 -18.95
CA ILE A 43 59.29 -32.56 -18.51
C ILE A 43 60.02 -33.10 -19.75
N GLY A 44 61.05 -32.38 -20.18
CA GLY A 44 61.83 -32.71 -21.38
C GLY A 44 62.74 -33.91 -21.20
N GLU A 45 62.94 -34.61 -22.30
CA GLU A 45 63.57 -35.93 -22.46
C GLU A 45 64.97 -36.05 -21.84
N GLY A 46 65.10 -36.95 -20.88
CA GLY A 46 66.37 -37.42 -20.35
C GLY A 46 66.15 -38.80 -19.72
N SER A 47 66.79 -39.83 -20.28
CA SER A 47 66.72 -41.21 -19.78
C SER A 47 67.08 -41.25 -18.30
N LEU A 48 66.06 -41.39 -17.44
CA LEU A 48 66.25 -41.84 -16.08
C LEU A 48 66.44 -43.35 -16.18
N GLY A 49 67.62 -43.84 -15.80
CA GLY A 49 67.87 -45.28 -15.72
C GLY A 49 66.74 -45.97 -14.95
N GLU A 50 66.30 -47.12 -15.46
CA GLU A 50 65.11 -47.82 -14.98
C GLU A 50 65.07 -47.96 -13.46
N GLY A 51 63.92 -47.60 -12.86
CA GLY A 51 63.62 -47.90 -11.46
C GLY A 51 63.70 -46.73 -10.46
N LEU A 52 63.85 -45.47 -10.90
CA LEU A 52 63.78 -44.32 -9.99
C LEU A 52 62.40 -43.62 -10.09
N PRO A 53 61.60 -43.57 -9.00
CA PRO A 53 60.31 -42.89 -9.00
C PRO A 53 60.52 -41.37 -9.14
N LEU A 54 59.89 -40.78 -10.16
CA LEU A 54 59.79 -39.34 -10.32
C LEU A 54 58.74 -38.80 -9.33
N ALA A 55 59.16 -38.45 -8.12
CA ALA A 55 58.28 -37.81 -7.14
C ALA A 55 58.12 -36.32 -7.48
N ILE A 56 56.99 -35.95 -8.07
CA ILE A 56 56.57 -34.55 -8.18
C ILE A 56 56.02 -34.13 -6.81
N ALA A 57 56.88 -33.57 -5.95
CA ALA A 57 56.44 -32.88 -4.74
C ALA A 57 55.98 -31.47 -5.12
N ALA A 58 54.84 -31.36 -5.81
CA ALA A 58 54.17 -30.08 -6.00
C ALA A 58 53.17 -29.90 -4.86
N ASP A 59 53.51 -29.04 -3.91
CA ASP A 59 52.67 -28.78 -2.73
C ASP A 59 51.35 -28.07 -3.11
N ARG A 60 51.30 -27.39 -4.27
CA ARG A 60 50.10 -26.73 -4.79
C ARG A 60 50.07 -26.71 -6.32
N ILE A 61 48.90 -26.96 -6.89
CA ILE A 61 48.59 -26.67 -8.29
C ILE A 61 47.45 -25.64 -8.26
N LEU A 62 47.72 -24.42 -8.70
CA LEU A 62 46.72 -23.34 -8.73
C LEU A 62 46.04 -23.33 -10.11
N LEU A 63 44.78 -23.77 -10.20
CA LEU A 63 43.94 -23.56 -11.39
C LEU A 63 43.11 -22.30 -11.18
N THR A 64 43.51 -21.19 -11.79
CA THR A 64 42.68 -19.98 -11.89
C THR A 64 41.86 -20.02 -13.17
N ALA A 65 40.54 -20.21 -13.04
CA ALA A 65 39.60 -19.88 -14.11
C ALA A 65 39.18 -18.41 -13.95
N PHE A 66 39.47 -17.59 -14.95
CA PHE A 66 38.95 -16.22 -15.04
C PHE A 66 37.69 -16.25 -15.89
N ASP A 67 36.53 -16.06 -15.28
CA ASP A 67 35.38 -15.51 -15.99
C ASP A 67 34.67 -14.44 -15.14
N SER A 68 34.24 -13.38 -15.83
CA SER A 68 33.38 -12.26 -15.41
C SER A 68 33.62 -11.53 -14.07
N GLY A 69 34.82 -11.59 -13.47
CA GLY A 69 35.20 -10.69 -12.39
C GLY A 69 35.03 -11.23 -10.97
N THR A 70 34.81 -12.54 -10.83
CA THR A 70 34.89 -13.26 -9.54
C THR A 70 35.99 -14.31 -9.59
N THR A 71 36.98 -14.19 -8.71
CA THR A 71 38.05 -15.19 -8.54
C THR A 71 37.53 -16.29 -7.62
N TYR A 72 37.36 -17.50 -8.14
CA TYR A 72 37.03 -18.67 -7.33
C TYR A 72 38.31 -19.40 -6.95
N ASP A 73 38.63 -19.43 -5.66
CA ASP A 73 39.76 -20.18 -5.11
C ASP A 73 39.36 -21.66 -4.94
N CYS A 74 39.47 -22.45 -6.01
CA CYS A 74 39.35 -23.92 -5.94
C CYS A 74 40.71 -24.53 -5.51
N THR A 75 41.26 -24.16 -4.35
CA THR A 75 42.49 -24.77 -3.80
C THR A 75 42.19 -26.15 -3.21
N ARG A 76 42.97 -27.16 -3.61
CA ARG A 76 43.05 -28.45 -2.90
C ARG A 76 44.52 -28.82 -2.72
N ASP A 77 44.93 -29.06 -1.48
CA ASP A 77 46.25 -29.60 -1.15
C ASP A 77 46.33 -31.06 -1.63
N TYR A 78 47.18 -31.33 -2.62
CA TYR A 78 47.48 -32.70 -3.09
C TYR A 78 48.80 -33.19 -2.47
N ALA A 79 48.88 -33.13 -1.13
CA ALA A 79 50.01 -33.71 -0.41
C ALA A 79 49.97 -35.25 -0.53
N GLY A 80 50.92 -35.84 -1.27
CA GLY A 80 51.16 -37.29 -1.27
C GLY A 80 50.59 -38.13 -2.42
N SER A 81 50.21 -37.51 -3.54
CA SER A 81 49.75 -38.25 -4.73
C SER A 81 50.91 -38.96 -5.46
N THR A 82 50.96 -40.30 -5.40
CA THR A 82 51.91 -41.12 -6.18
C THR A 82 51.27 -41.56 -7.49
N GLY A 83 51.64 -40.94 -8.60
CA GLY A 83 51.31 -41.41 -9.95
C GLY A 83 52.27 -42.53 -10.39
N THR A 84 51.75 -43.58 -11.00
CA THR A 84 52.57 -44.60 -11.69
C THR A 84 53.14 -44.03 -12.98
N SER A 85 54.32 -44.51 -13.40
CA SER A 85 54.99 -44.15 -14.64
C SER A 85 54.08 -44.29 -15.86
N HIS A 86 54.00 -43.26 -16.69
CA HIS A 86 53.39 -43.32 -18.02
C HIS A 86 54.48 -43.26 -19.09
N ASP A 87 54.34 -44.09 -20.12
CA ASP A 87 55.20 -44.07 -21.31
C ASP A 87 54.92 -42.85 -22.20
N GLU A 88 55.86 -42.57 -23.12
CA GLU A 88 55.86 -41.39 -23.99
C GLU A 88 54.54 -41.21 -24.76
N GLY A 89 53.88 -40.06 -24.55
CA GLY A 89 52.67 -39.65 -25.26
C GLY A 89 51.36 -39.72 -24.44
N ASP A 90 51.41 -40.25 -23.22
CA ASP A 90 50.23 -40.34 -22.36
C ASP A 90 49.99 -39.07 -21.53
N ASN A 91 48.71 -38.68 -21.40
CA ASN A 91 48.31 -37.59 -20.52
C ASN A 91 48.44 -38.04 -19.06
N LEU A 92 49.23 -37.30 -18.26
CA LEU A 92 49.34 -37.49 -16.82
C LEU A 92 47.95 -37.40 -16.18
N THR A 93 47.43 -38.54 -15.71
CA THR A 93 46.13 -38.61 -15.05
C THR A 93 46.35 -38.55 -13.54
N ILE A 94 46.12 -37.38 -12.92
CA ILE A 94 46.17 -37.25 -11.46
C ILE A 94 44.83 -37.74 -10.89
N PRO A 95 44.81 -38.81 -10.07
CA PRO A 95 43.57 -39.33 -9.48
C PRO A 95 42.82 -38.23 -8.71
N GLY A 96 41.54 -38.04 -9.01
CA GLY A 96 40.67 -37.06 -8.35
C GLY A 96 40.58 -35.67 -9.02
N MET A 97 41.43 -35.34 -10.00
CA MET A 97 41.32 -34.05 -10.73
C MET A 97 40.05 -33.94 -11.57
N ALA A 98 39.66 -35.02 -12.28
CA ALA A 98 38.42 -35.02 -13.07
C ALA A 98 37.18 -34.85 -12.18
N GLU A 99 37.20 -35.43 -10.98
CA GLU A 99 36.13 -35.31 -10.00
C GLU A 99 36.07 -33.90 -9.40
N HIS A 100 37.22 -33.27 -9.14
CA HIS A 100 37.30 -31.91 -8.62
C HIS A 100 36.93 -30.85 -9.66
N VAL A 101 37.34 -31.04 -10.92
CA VAL A 101 36.90 -30.20 -12.04
C VAL A 101 35.38 -30.36 -12.25
N SER A 102 34.84 -31.58 -12.18
CA SER A 102 33.40 -31.82 -12.25
C SER A 102 32.64 -31.14 -11.10
N GLN A 103 33.23 -31.07 -9.90
CA GLN A 103 32.64 -30.38 -8.75
C GLN A 103 32.69 -28.85 -8.88
N CYS A 104 33.79 -28.24 -9.35
CA CYS A 104 33.83 -26.79 -9.61
C CYS A 104 32.94 -26.42 -10.82
N THR A 105 32.83 -27.26 -11.85
CA THR A 105 31.89 -27.02 -12.97
C THR A 105 30.42 -27.19 -12.55
N ALA A 106 30.10 -28.16 -11.69
CA ALA A 106 28.74 -28.31 -11.15
C ALA A 106 28.34 -27.12 -10.27
N ALA A 107 29.25 -26.60 -9.44
CA ALA A 107 29.00 -25.43 -8.62
C ALA A 107 28.74 -24.14 -9.43
N ILE A 108 29.31 -24.02 -10.64
CA ILE A 108 29.05 -22.93 -11.56
C ILE A 108 27.74 -23.16 -12.33
N ASN A 109 27.49 -24.38 -12.80
CA ASN A 109 26.26 -24.71 -13.53
C ASN A 109 25.00 -24.64 -12.65
N ASP A 110 25.09 -24.95 -11.35
CA ASP A 110 24.00 -24.80 -10.38
C ASP A 110 23.51 -23.34 -10.26
N ILE A 111 24.34 -22.36 -10.63
CA ILE A 111 24.01 -20.93 -10.61
C ILE A 111 23.29 -20.52 -11.91
N GLU A 112 23.65 -21.12 -13.06
CA GLU A 112 23.05 -20.81 -14.35
C GLU A 112 21.76 -21.62 -14.62
N ASP A 113 21.62 -22.83 -14.07
CA ASP A 113 20.46 -23.69 -14.33
C ASP A 113 19.32 -23.56 -13.29
N GLY A 114 19.54 -22.78 -12.23
CA GLY A 114 18.55 -22.51 -11.18
C GLY A 114 18.20 -23.70 -10.28
N THR A 115 18.97 -24.78 -10.29
CA THR A 115 18.77 -25.95 -9.41
C THR A 115 19.15 -25.68 -7.96
N LYS A 116 19.97 -24.64 -7.72
CA LYS A 116 20.22 -24.12 -6.37
C LYS A 116 19.51 -22.78 -6.23
N GLU A 117 18.47 -22.77 -5.41
CA GLU A 117 17.67 -21.58 -5.11
C GLU A 117 18.56 -20.50 -4.50
N ILE A 118 19.06 -19.57 -5.33
CA ILE A 118 19.52 -18.28 -4.86
C ILE A 118 18.24 -17.58 -4.43
N GLN A 119 17.95 -17.59 -3.13
CA GLN A 119 17.06 -16.62 -2.52
C GLN A 119 17.86 -15.32 -2.43
N PRO A 120 17.78 -14.36 -3.38
CA PRO A 120 18.41 -13.07 -3.17
C PRO A 120 17.70 -12.44 -1.97
N THR A 121 18.27 -12.63 -0.78
CA THR A 121 17.88 -11.87 0.38
C THR A 121 18.37 -10.46 0.11
N ILE A 122 17.51 -9.60 -0.43
CA ILE A 122 17.78 -8.17 -0.53
C ILE A 122 17.77 -7.65 0.91
N THR A 123 18.92 -7.75 1.57
CA THR A 123 19.10 -7.43 3.00
C THR A 123 19.26 -5.92 3.23
N GLY A 124 19.22 -5.15 2.15
CA GLY A 124 19.36 -3.70 2.12
C GLY A 124 19.79 -3.23 0.72
N GLY A 125 19.41 -2.00 0.36
CA GLY A 125 19.69 -1.37 -0.92
C GLY A 125 18.46 -0.66 -1.48
N THR A 126 18.66 0.44 -2.19
CA THR A 126 17.60 1.01 -3.03
C THR A 126 17.48 0.10 -4.25
N VAL A 127 16.27 -0.38 -4.56
CA VAL A 127 15.97 -0.82 -5.92
C VAL A 127 15.87 0.44 -6.78
N ASP A 128 17.00 1.12 -6.96
CA ASP A 128 17.03 2.42 -7.64
C ASP A 128 17.03 2.16 -9.14
N GLY A 129 15.91 2.45 -9.80
CA GLY A 129 15.76 2.35 -11.24
C GLY A 129 15.63 0.93 -11.83
N ALA A 130 15.85 -0.13 -11.05
CA ALA A 130 15.54 -1.48 -11.50
C ALA A 130 14.05 -1.76 -11.28
N VAL A 131 13.26 -1.87 -12.35
CA VAL A 131 11.93 -2.47 -12.24
C VAL A 131 12.13 -3.91 -11.75
N ILE A 132 11.76 -4.22 -10.50
CA ILE A 132 11.64 -5.62 -10.08
C ILE A 132 10.59 -6.24 -11.03
N GLY A 133 11.03 -7.22 -11.83
CA GLY A 133 10.21 -7.89 -12.86
C GLY A 133 10.45 -7.44 -14.32
N GLY A 134 11.31 -6.45 -14.58
CA GLY A 134 11.63 -6.02 -15.95
C GLY A 134 10.41 -5.37 -16.65
N VAL A 135 9.99 -5.87 -17.81
CA VAL A 135 8.79 -5.36 -18.53
C VAL A 135 7.46 -5.75 -17.88
N THR A 136 7.49 -6.77 -17.01
CA THR A 136 6.32 -7.26 -16.29
C THR A 136 6.51 -6.93 -14.81
N PRO A 137 5.69 -6.07 -14.19
CA PRO A 137 5.84 -5.75 -12.77
C PRO A 137 5.92 -7.02 -11.92
N ALA A 138 7.01 -7.20 -11.17
CA ALA A 138 7.07 -8.32 -10.24
C ALA A 138 6.03 -8.11 -9.14
N ALA A 139 5.26 -9.16 -8.87
CA ALA A 139 4.41 -9.17 -7.70
C ALA A 139 5.30 -9.14 -6.44
N ILE A 140 5.09 -8.15 -5.59
CA ILE A 140 5.66 -8.12 -4.24
C ILE A 140 4.64 -8.80 -3.33
N SER A 141 5.01 -9.96 -2.77
CA SER A 141 4.22 -10.66 -1.75
C SER A 141 4.97 -10.63 -0.43
N GLY A 142 4.46 -9.87 0.53
CA GLY A 142 5.01 -9.77 1.87
C GLY A 142 3.88 -9.59 2.88
N THR A 143 4.04 -10.10 4.10
CA THR A 143 3.05 -9.98 5.17
C THR A 143 3.16 -8.66 5.94
N THR A 144 4.28 -7.95 5.81
CA THR A 144 4.57 -6.65 6.43
C THR A 144 5.38 -5.77 5.49
N GLY A 145 5.22 -4.45 5.58
CA GLY A 145 6.05 -3.47 4.87
C GLY A 145 6.09 -2.15 5.63
N ASP A 146 7.30 -1.64 5.87
CA ASP A 146 7.53 -0.34 6.49
C ASP A 146 7.93 0.68 5.41
N PHE A 147 7.15 1.76 5.28
CA PHE A 147 7.41 2.84 4.32
C PHE A 147 7.84 4.09 5.08
N SER A 148 9.10 4.51 4.91
CA SER A 148 9.63 5.75 5.50
C SER A 148 9.32 7.00 4.67
N GLY A 149 8.94 6.81 3.40
CA GLY A 149 8.51 7.86 2.47
C GLY A 149 7.02 7.77 2.13
N ASN A 150 6.59 8.59 1.18
CA ASN A 150 5.21 8.55 0.68
C ASN A 150 4.90 7.19 0.05
N LEU A 151 3.66 6.73 0.21
CA LEU A 151 3.11 5.61 -0.56
C LEU A 151 2.23 6.16 -1.67
N ALA A 152 2.56 5.87 -2.92
CA ALA A 152 1.78 6.27 -4.09
C ALA A 152 1.36 5.05 -4.90
N VAL A 153 0.05 4.88 -5.10
CA VAL A 153 -0.53 3.90 -6.02
C VAL A 153 -1.01 4.66 -7.24
N ASN A 154 -0.52 4.27 -8.42
CA ASN A 154 -0.81 4.94 -9.70
C ASN A 154 -0.71 6.47 -9.61
N THR A 155 0.44 6.96 -9.13
CA THR A 155 0.74 8.39 -8.84
C THR A 155 -0.14 9.02 -7.76
N ASN A 156 -1.46 9.03 -7.94
CA ASN A 156 -2.41 9.73 -7.08
C ASN A 156 -3.73 8.97 -6.82
N ASP A 157 -3.97 7.78 -7.39
CA ASP A 157 -5.21 7.02 -7.11
C ASP A 157 -5.38 6.76 -5.60
N PHE A 158 -4.30 6.37 -4.93
CA PHE A 158 -4.19 6.33 -3.47
C PHE A 158 -2.82 6.83 -3.05
N PHE A 159 -2.81 7.88 -2.23
CA PHE A 159 -1.59 8.55 -1.81
C PHE A 159 -1.56 8.73 -0.29
N VAL A 160 -0.51 8.26 0.36
CA VAL A 160 -0.21 8.55 1.76
C VAL A 160 0.95 9.53 1.81
N ASN A 161 0.66 10.74 2.28
CA ASN A 161 1.64 11.80 2.43
C ASN A 161 2.25 11.74 3.84
N THR A 162 3.48 11.27 3.96
CA THR A 162 4.15 11.12 5.26
C THR A 162 4.67 12.45 5.82
N ALA A 163 4.81 13.49 4.99
CA ALA A 163 5.26 14.81 5.45
C ALA A 163 4.19 15.53 6.30
N ASN A 164 2.90 15.27 6.04
CA ASN A 164 1.79 15.91 6.77
C ASN A 164 0.80 14.91 7.40
N GLY A 165 1.00 13.60 7.22
CA GLY A 165 0.18 12.54 7.83
C GLY A 165 -1.22 12.43 7.23
N ARG A 166 -1.38 12.68 5.93
CA ARG A 166 -2.68 12.75 5.24
C ARG A 166 -2.81 11.70 4.15
N ILE A 167 -4.06 11.34 3.85
CA ILE A 167 -4.41 10.39 2.80
C ILE A 167 -5.19 11.12 1.71
N GLY A 168 -4.79 10.92 0.46
CA GLY A 168 -5.44 11.47 -0.73
C GLY A 168 -5.90 10.36 -1.68
N THR A 169 -7.04 10.56 -2.33
CA THR A 169 -7.43 9.85 -3.55
C THR A 169 -7.61 10.89 -4.66
N GLY A 170 -6.95 10.68 -5.80
CA GLY A 170 -6.89 11.63 -6.91
C GLY A 170 -5.98 12.84 -6.67
N THR A 171 -5.26 12.92 -5.55
CA THR A 171 -4.32 14.01 -5.24
C THR A 171 -3.05 13.53 -4.51
N THR A 172 -1.91 14.15 -4.84
CA THR A 172 -0.64 13.98 -4.10
C THR A 172 -0.44 15.03 -3.00
N ASN A 173 -1.29 16.06 -2.97
CA ASN A 173 -1.22 17.13 -1.98
C ASN A 173 -2.58 17.29 -1.26
N PRO A 174 -2.96 16.33 -0.40
CA PRO A 174 -4.24 16.37 0.31
C PRO A 174 -4.33 17.60 1.23
N GLY A 175 -5.43 18.35 1.09
CA GLY A 175 -5.75 19.54 1.88
C GLY A 175 -6.28 19.25 3.29
N ALA A 176 -6.83 18.05 3.50
CA ALA A 176 -7.38 17.56 4.76
C ALA A 176 -6.82 16.18 5.15
N ALA A 177 -7.13 15.68 6.35
CA ALA A 177 -6.65 14.38 6.83
C ALA A 177 -6.99 13.23 5.86
N LEU A 178 -8.20 13.26 5.31
CA LEU A 178 -8.64 12.47 4.16
C LEU A 178 -9.16 13.44 3.10
N ASP A 179 -8.63 13.36 1.88
CA ASP A 179 -9.01 14.23 0.76
C ASP A 179 -9.36 13.39 -0.48
N ILE A 180 -10.54 13.63 -1.05
CA ILE A 180 -11.04 12.93 -2.23
C ILE A 180 -11.16 13.95 -3.35
N LEU A 181 -10.12 14.02 -4.19
CA LEU A 181 -10.04 14.96 -5.31
C LEU A 181 -10.18 14.22 -6.65
N GLU A 182 -11.42 13.95 -7.02
CA GLU A 182 -11.78 13.21 -8.23
C GLU A 182 -12.66 14.06 -9.15
N ALA A 183 -12.71 13.74 -10.45
CA ALA A 183 -13.52 14.49 -11.43
C ALA A 183 -15.02 14.59 -11.08
N THR A 184 -15.52 13.65 -10.26
CA THR A 184 -16.92 13.64 -9.78
C THR A 184 -17.09 13.94 -8.29
N GLY A 185 -16.00 14.01 -7.51
CA GLY A 185 -16.00 14.41 -6.09
C GLY A 185 -16.99 13.67 -5.18
N ARG A 186 -17.06 12.32 -5.23
CA ARG A 186 -18.08 11.54 -4.50
C ARG A 186 -17.51 10.84 -3.26
N PHE A 187 -18.23 10.93 -2.14
CA PHE A 187 -18.07 10.02 -1.00
C PHE A 187 -19.30 9.12 -0.89
N ARG A 188 -19.16 7.85 -1.29
CA ARG A 188 -20.26 6.87 -1.31
C ARG A 188 -20.23 5.99 -0.08
N LEU A 189 -21.35 5.91 0.63
CA LEU A 189 -21.50 5.11 1.84
C LEU A 189 -22.66 4.11 1.70
N ALA A 190 -22.43 2.87 2.12
CA ALA A 190 -23.45 1.84 2.31
C ALA A 190 -22.88 0.69 3.15
N ASN A 191 -23.72 0.01 3.93
CA ASN A 191 -23.34 -1.16 4.72
C ASN A 191 -23.24 -2.46 3.90
N THR A 192 -23.75 -2.49 2.67
CA THR A 192 -23.69 -3.67 1.79
C THR A 192 -23.83 -3.25 0.33
N SER A 193 -23.29 -4.06 -0.59
CA SER A 193 -23.48 -3.92 -2.04
C SER A 193 -24.58 -4.82 -2.62
N ALA A 194 -25.16 -5.72 -1.82
CA ALA A 194 -26.13 -6.71 -2.29
C ALA A 194 -27.44 -6.08 -2.80
N ASP A 195 -28.00 -6.60 -3.88
CA ASP A 195 -29.25 -6.10 -4.46
C ASP A 195 -30.45 -6.30 -3.51
N ASN A 196 -31.47 -5.45 -3.66
CA ASN A 196 -32.76 -5.52 -2.94
C ASN A 196 -32.68 -5.66 -1.41
N THR A 197 -31.54 -5.26 -0.83
CA THR A 197 -31.32 -5.25 0.62
C THR A 197 -31.30 -3.81 1.10
N GLN A 198 -31.78 -3.53 2.30
CA GLN A 198 -31.69 -2.18 2.89
C GLN A 198 -30.23 -1.69 2.88
N LYS A 199 -30.04 -0.43 2.48
CA LYS A 199 -28.73 0.24 2.51
C LYS A 199 -28.79 1.34 3.56
N ILE A 200 -27.86 1.30 4.50
CA ILE A 200 -27.71 2.35 5.51
C ILE A 200 -26.30 2.94 5.48
N ALA A 201 -26.21 4.21 5.84
CA ALA A 201 -24.95 4.93 5.98
C ALA A 201 -25.07 6.02 7.03
N TYR A 202 -23.98 6.28 7.75
CA TYR A 202 -23.91 7.28 8.81
C TYR A 202 -22.72 8.21 8.63
N ILE A 203 -22.90 9.46 9.03
CA ILE A 203 -21.79 10.37 9.36
C ILE A 203 -21.91 10.66 10.86
N VAL A 204 -20.90 10.24 11.62
CA VAL A 204 -20.90 10.25 13.08
C VAL A 204 -19.74 11.06 13.63
N GLY A 205 -19.97 11.70 14.78
CA GLY A 205 -18.94 12.31 15.61
C GLY A 205 -18.78 11.56 16.93
N ARG A 206 -17.63 11.70 17.58
CA ARG A 206 -17.48 11.19 18.95
C ARG A 206 -18.36 11.98 19.91
N HIS A 207 -18.90 11.31 20.92
CA HIS A 207 -19.52 11.99 22.04
C HIS A 207 -18.46 12.70 22.91
N TYR A 208 -18.90 13.71 23.66
CA TYR A 208 -18.03 14.46 24.57
C TYR A 208 -17.35 13.56 25.61
N THR A 209 -18.08 12.56 26.13
CA THR A 209 -17.56 11.52 27.01
C THR A 209 -17.32 10.22 26.24
N ASN A 210 -16.15 9.60 26.41
CA ASN A 210 -15.79 8.35 25.71
C ASN A 210 -16.58 7.11 26.23
N SER A 211 -17.31 7.24 27.33
CA SER A 211 -18.16 6.17 27.88
C SER A 211 -19.52 6.07 27.19
N GLU A 212 -19.86 7.06 26.37
CA GLU A 212 -21.16 7.20 25.74
C GLU A 212 -21.08 6.83 24.25
N GLN A 213 -22.21 6.48 23.64
CA GLN A 213 -22.32 6.26 22.20
C GLN A 213 -21.99 7.54 21.42
N ASN A 214 -21.38 7.37 20.24
CA ASN A 214 -21.14 8.46 19.28
C ASN A 214 -22.44 9.21 18.91
N ILE A 215 -22.31 10.45 18.44
CA ILE A 215 -23.42 11.27 17.94
C ILE A 215 -23.60 11.10 16.43
N SER A 216 -24.86 11.09 15.97
CA SER A 216 -25.21 10.96 14.55
C SER A 216 -25.58 12.32 13.95
N ALA A 217 -24.81 12.79 12.97
CA ALA A 217 -25.13 14.01 12.23
C ALA A 217 -26.08 13.71 11.06
N PHE A 218 -25.75 12.69 10.27
CA PHE A 218 -26.57 12.24 9.15
C PHE A 218 -26.74 10.73 9.18
N PHE A 219 -27.95 10.28 8.91
CA PHE A 219 -28.29 8.89 8.70
C PHE A 219 -29.07 8.75 7.39
N LEU A 220 -28.47 8.05 6.43
CA LEU A 220 -29.09 7.73 5.15
C LEU A 220 -29.66 6.31 5.22
N GLN A 221 -30.89 6.16 4.75
CA GLN A 221 -31.56 4.88 4.62
C GLN A 221 -32.21 4.76 3.25
N SER A 222 -31.89 3.68 2.53
CA SER A 222 -32.55 3.30 1.28
C SER A 222 -33.16 1.91 1.44
N THR A 223 -34.46 1.82 1.18
CA THR A 223 -35.27 0.60 1.21
C THR A 223 -35.91 0.38 -0.16
N GLY A 224 -36.63 -0.73 -0.34
CA GLY A 224 -37.39 -0.98 -1.56
C GLY A 224 -38.53 0.01 -1.85
N SER A 225 -38.83 0.92 -0.91
CA SER A 225 -39.96 1.86 -1.05
C SER A 225 -39.62 3.30 -0.65
N SER A 226 -38.47 3.56 -0.03
CA SER A 226 -38.14 4.90 0.48
C SER A 226 -36.64 5.14 0.49
N ASN A 227 -36.26 6.39 0.22
CA ASN A 227 -34.90 6.90 0.41
C ASN A 227 -35.02 8.10 1.35
N ILE A 228 -34.52 7.95 2.57
CA ILE A 228 -34.71 8.91 3.65
C ILE A 228 -33.35 9.40 4.12
N LEU A 229 -33.21 10.72 4.25
CA LEU A 229 -32.16 11.35 5.03
C LEU A 229 -32.75 11.76 6.38
N TYR A 230 -32.17 11.24 7.45
CA TYR A 230 -32.37 11.72 8.80
C TYR A 230 -31.23 12.68 9.15
N VAL A 231 -31.57 13.82 9.74
CA VAL A 231 -30.61 14.82 10.20
C VAL A 231 -30.68 14.88 11.73
N GLY A 232 -29.54 14.72 12.38
CA GLY A 232 -29.41 14.84 13.83
C GLY A 232 -29.83 13.62 14.66
N GLY A 233 -29.91 12.42 14.08
CA GLY A 233 -30.22 11.19 14.85
C GLY A 233 -31.05 10.16 14.08
N GLY A 234 -31.83 9.35 14.81
CA GLY A 234 -32.87 8.48 14.25
C GLY A 234 -32.56 6.98 14.13
N SER A 235 -31.40 6.50 14.58
CA SER A 235 -30.99 5.09 14.41
C SER A 235 -31.11 4.19 15.64
N GLY A 236 -31.19 4.75 16.85
CA GLY A 236 -31.09 3.97 18.10
C GLY A 236 -29.67 3.52 18.46
N ASP A 237 -28.75 3.42 17.49
CA ASP A 237 -27.34 3.04 17.70
C ASP A 237 -26.44 4.20 18.17
N TYR A 238 -26.88 5.44 17.94
CA TYR A 238 -26.11 6.66 18.17
C TYR A 238 -26.96 7.68 18.92
N ASN A 239 -26.29 8.53 19.69
CA ASN A 239 -26.94 9.65 20.33
C ASN A 239 -27.43 10.66 19.30
N ALA A 240 -28.65 11.17 19.54
CA ALA A 240 -29.25 12.21 18.73
C ALA A 240 -28.68 13.59 19.10
N MET A 241 -28.75 14.52 18.16
CA MET A 241 -28.43 15.92 18.38
C MET A 241 -29.55 16.57 19.20
N GLU A 242 -29.19 17.36 20.20
CA GLU A 242 -30.15 18.13 21.00
C GLU A 242 -30.62 19.41 20.29
N GLU A 243 -29.89 19.82 19.26
CA GLU A 243 -30.16 21.04 18.51
C GLU A 243 -29.59 20.95 17.09
N ILE A 244 -30.32 21.47 16.10
CA ILE A 244 -29.85 21.62 14.72
C ILE A 244 -29.90 23.09 14.36
N ARG A 245 -28.75 23.69 14.03
CA ARG A 245 -28.62 25.10 13.68
C ARG A 245 -28.31 25.30 12.19
N PHE A 246 -28.97 26.26 11.57
CA PHE A 246 -28.77 26.65 10.18
C PHE A 246 -28.05 27.99 10.11
N TYR A 247 -26.86 28.02 9.50
CA TYR A 247 -26.07 29.22 9.29
C TYR A 247 -26.01 29.57 7.80
N THR A 248 -25.96 30.85 7.48
CA THR A 248 -25.64 31.33 6.12
C THR A 248 -24.54 32.37 6.16
N ALA A 249 -23.76 32.44 5.10
CA ALA A 249 -22.74 33.46 4.89
C ALA A 249 -23.33 34.76 4.28
N ALA A 250 -22.58 35.86 4.36
CA ALA A 250 -22.88 37.08 3.61
C ALA A 250 -22.34 36.99 2.16
N ASP A 251 -21.20 36.32 1.98
CA ASP A 251 -20.51 36.10 0.71
C ASP A 251 -19.79 34.74 0.68
N ASP A 252 -19.11 34.43 -0.43
CA ASP A 252 -18.40 33.17 -0.68
C ASP A 252 -17.07 33.01 0.10
N THR A 253 -16.65 34.02 0.87
CA THR A 253 -15.41 33.98 1.67
C THR A 253 -15.64 34.04 3.18
N THR A 254 -16.90 34.16 3.61
CA THR A 254 -17.26 34.24 5.03
C THR A 254 -17.06 32.90 5.75
N VAL A 255 -16.19 32.85 6.77
CA VAL A 255 -15.82 31.59 7.45
C VAL A 255 -16.74 31.21 8.63
N THR A 256 -17.40 32.17 9.29
CA THR A 256 -18.24 31.89 10.48
C THR A 256 -19.74 31.84 10.15
N GLY A 257 -20.22 32.74 9.30
CA GLY A 257 -21.65 32.87 8.99
C GLY A 257 -22.50 33.42 10.14
N THR A 258 -23.80 33.60 9.88
CA THR A 258 -24.81 34.10 10.82
C THR A 258 -25.92 33.06 11.00
N LEU A 259 -26.35 32.82 12.24
CA LEU A 259 -27.47 31.92 12.55
C LEU A 259 -28.77 32.42 11.92
N ARG A 260 -29.47 31.56 11.19
CA ARG A 260 -30.77 31.82 10.55
C ARG A 260 -31.91 31.06 11.17
N GLY A 261 -31.66 29.88 11.71
CA GLY A 261 -32.70 29.17 12.44
C GLY A 261 -32.18 27.98 13.23
N THR A 262 -33.04 27.50 14.11
CA THR A 262 -32.73 26.46 15.08
C THR A 262 -33.92 25.51 15.20
N VAL A 263 -33.66 24.21 15.20
CA VAL A 263 -34.58 23.18 15.70
C VAL A 263 -34.06 22.73 17.05
N THR A 264 -34.87 22.92 18.10
CA THR A 264 -34.49 22.60 19.49
C THR A 264 -35.04 21.24 19.91
N ASN A 265 -34.49 20.67 20.99
CA ASN A 265 -35.01 19.45 21.63
C ASN A 265 -36.45 19.59 22.18
N ALA A 266 -36.96 20.81 22.32
CA ALA A 266 -38.35 21.08 22.68
C ALA A 266 -39.32 20.95 21.48
N GLY A 267 -38.82 20.63 20.29
CA GLY A 267 -39.62 20.52 19.07
C GLY A 267 -39.99 21.86 18.45
N VAL A 268 -39.29 22.94 18.81
CA VAL A 268 -39.53 24.29 18.29
C VAL A 268 -38.62 24.56 17.09
N LEU A 269 -39.20 25.13 16.03
CA LEU A 269 -38.47 25.74 14.92
C LEU A 269 -38.44 27.26 15.09
N GLU A 270 -37.25 27.81 15.34
CA GLU A 270 -37.01 29.25 15.42
C GLU A 270 -36.33 29.73 14.13
N TRP A 271 -36.80 30.82 13.52
CA TRP A 271 -36.20 31.38 12.30
C TRP A 271 -36.06 32.90 12.36
N VAL A 272 -34.87 33.40 12.04
CA VAL A 272 -34.50 34.82 12.04
C VAL A 272 -34.79 35.43 10.68
N GLY A 273 -35.49 36.57 10.66
CA GLY A 273 -35.83 37.29 9.44
C GLY A 273 -37.13 36.84 8.77
N GLY A 274 -37.93 36.00 9.45
CA GLY A 274 -39.23 35.52 8.98
C GLY A 274 -39.15 34.32 8.05
N ILE A 275 -40.26 33.60 7.93
CA ILE A 275 -40.39 32.43 7.05
C ILE A 275 -41.24 32.84 5.85
N SER A 276 -40.69 32.73 4.65
CA SER A 276 -41.46 32.85 3.42
C SER A 276 -41.93 31.46 2.99
N VAL A 277 -43.23 31.27 2.90
CA VAL A 277 -43.85 30.04 2.39
C VAL A 277 -44.30 30.25 0.93
N GLY A 278 -44.03 29.27 0.06
CA GLY A 278 -44.43 29.34 -1.36
C GLY A 278 -45.94 29.20 -1.61
N GLY A 279 -46.73 28.96 -0.56
CA GLY A 279 -48.18 28.90 -0.60
C GLY A 279 -48.79 29.68 0.57
N ALA A 280 -50.10 29.60 0.77
CA ALA A 280 -50.70 30.21 1.94
C ALA A 280 -50.31 29.43 3.20
N LEU A 281 -49.68 30.10 4.17
CA LEU A 281 -49.78 29.67 5.57
C LEU A 281 -51.25 29.85 5.94
N LYS A 282 -52.05 28.80 5.77
CA LYS A 282 -53.43 28.84 6.20
C LYS A 282 -53.45 28.51 7.69
N PRO A 283 -53.84 29.44 8.57
CA PRO A 283 -54.19 29.05 9.93
C PRO A 283 -55.27 27.97 9.87
N ARG A 284 -55.37 27.13 10.91
CA ARG A 284 -56.48 26.19 11.02
C ARG A 284 -57.78 26.96 10.76
N THR A 285 -58.59 26.47 9.83
CA THR A 285 -59.86 27.12 9.48
C THR A 285 -60.99 26.19 9.88
N LEU A 286 -61.90 26.68 10.71
CA LEU A 286 -63.15 26.01 11.02
C LEU A 286 -64.25 26.63 10.18
N VAL A 287 -65.01 25.79 9.48
CA VAL A 287 -66.21 26.21 8.73
C VAL A 287 -67.39 25.46 9.32
N GLN A 288 -68.19 26.14 10.12
CA GLN A 288 -69.34 25.52 10.81
C GLN A 288 -70.38 26.58 11.17
N ALA A 289 -71.61 26.11 11.40
CA ALA A 289 -72.67 26.90 11.99
C ALA A 289 -72.47 26.98 13.50
N GLY A 290 -72.68 28.17 14.07
CA GLY A 290 -72.47 28.42 15.49
C GLY A 290 -71.00 28.54 15.91
N GLU A 291 -70.80 29.37 16.93
CA GLU A 291 -69.47 29.71 17.44
C GLU A 291 -68.75 28.47 18.03
N PRO A 292 -67.50 28.19 17.61
CA PRO A 292 -66.66 27.16 18.22
C PRO A 292 -66.53 27.33 19.73
N ALA A 293 -66.89 26.29 20.48
CA ALA A 293 -66.69 26.25 21.92
C ALA A 293 -65.24 25.89 22.28
N ALA A 294 -64.82 26.23 23.50
CA ALA A 294 -63.58 25.72 24.07
C ALA A 294 -63.68 24.20 24.25
N GLY A 295 -62.62 23.48 23.88
CA GLY A 295 -62.54 22.04 24.07
C GLY A 295 -61.63 21.39 23.05
N THR A 296 -61.54 20.07 23.09
CA THR A 296 -60.68 19.29 22.20
C THR A 296 -61.52 18.60 21.15
N GLY A 297 -61.36 18.98 19.88
CA GLY A 297 -62.11 18.35 18.79
C GLY A 297 -62.12 19.13 17.50
N ALA A 298 -62.65 18.50 16.44
CA ALA A 298 -62.67 19.07 15.10
C ALA A 298 -63.51 20.36 14.99
N THR A 299 -64.49 20.57 15.87
CA THR A 299 -65.41 21.73 15.90
C THR A 299 -65.14 22.71 17.04
N GLN A 300 -64.09 22.45 17.83
CA GLN A 300 -63.72 23.20 19.02
C GLN A 300 -62.34 23.82 18.85
N ILE A 301 -62.06 24.82 19.69
CA ILE A 301 -60.76 25.48 19.77
C ILE A 301 -60.02 25.01 21.04
N ASP A 302 -58.83 24.45 20.85
CA ASP A 302 -58.02 23.90 21.93
C ASP A 302 -57.46 25.02 22.82
N ALA A 303 -57.11 24.72 24.07
CA ALA A 303 -56.52 25.72 24.97
C ALA A 303 -55.16 26.20 24.45
N GLY A 304 -55.00 27.52 24.26
CA GLY A 304 -53.80 28.13 23.68
C GLY A 304 -53.78 28.19 22.15
N GLU A 305 -54.85 27.77 21.49
CA GLU A 305 -54.96 27.81 20.03
C GLU A 305 -55.48 29.15 19.50
N GLU A 306 -55.04 29.50 18.29
CA GLU A 306 -55.58 30.57 17.44
C GLU A 306 -56.02 29.97 16.09
N LEU A 307 -57.20 30.33 15.61
CA LEU A 307 -57.73 29.85 14.33
C LEU A 307 -58.58 30.89 13.60
N ILE A 308 -58.90 30.62 12.34
CA ILE A 308 -59.91 31.36 11.58
C ILE A 308 -61.21 30.57 11.59
N TRP A 309 -62.30 31.21 11.96
CA TRP A 309 -63.64 30.62 11.87
C TRP A 309 -64.44 31.33 10.78
N VAL A 310 -65.07 30.55 9.92
CA VAL A 310 -66.04 30.99 8.93
C VAL A 310 -67.40 30.53 9.42
N ASP A 311 -68.24 31.49 9.79
CA ASP A 311 -69.60 31.22 10.22
C ASP A 311 -70.47 30.87 9.02
N SER A 312 -70.76 29.59 8.86
CA SER A 312 -71.52 29.12 7.70
C SER A 312 -73.00 29.51 7.75
N ASP A 313 -73.51 29.99 8.90
CA ASP A 313 -74.90 30.45 9.03
C ASP A 313 -75.07 31.99 8.94
N ASP A 314 -73.98 32.76 9.12
CA ASP A 314 -73.97 34.23 9.02
C ASP A 314 -73.26 34.74 7.76
N SER A 315 -73.78 34.36 6.59
CA SER A 315 -73.26 34.80 5.28
C SER A 315 -71.75 34.57 5.07
N ASN A 316 -71.17 33.54 5.71
CA ASN A 316 -69.73 33.27 5.73
C ASN A 316 -68.90 34.41 6.35
N ALA A 317 -69.43 35.08 7.38
CA ALA A 317 -68.66 36.02 8.19
C ALA A 317 -67.40 35.34 8.75
N VAL A 318 -66.27 36.03 8.69
CA VAL A 318 -64.96 35.48 9.07
C VAL A 318 -64.48 36.10 10.37
N TYR A 319 -64.05 35.26 11.30
CA TYR A 319 -63.58 35.66 12.62
C TYR A 319 -62.18 35.09 12.88
N LYS A 320 -61.33 35.90 13.49
CA LYS A 320 -60.14 35.43 14.19
C LYS A 320 -60.56 35.01 15.59
N MET A 321 -60.30 33.76 15.97
CA MET A 321 -60.64 33.21 17.28
C MET A 321 -59.39 32.83 18.05
N TYR A 322 -59.44 33.01 19.37
CA TYR A 322 -58.40 32.60 20.30
C TYR A 322 -59.02 32.01 21.56
N ASN A 323 -58.44 30.93 22.07
CA ASN A 323 -58.85 30.31 23.33
C ASN A 323 -57.76 30.49 24.38
N TYR A 324 -57.96 31.43 25.29
CA TYR A 324 -57.05 31.64 26.40
C TYR A 324 -57.52 30.84 27.61
N SER A 325 -56.85 29.71 27.87
CA SER A 325 -57.08 28.88 29.06
C SER A 325 -58.54 28.45 29.28
N GLY A 326 -59.28 28.13 28.20
CA GLY A 326 -60.66 27.66 28.24
C GLY A 326 -61.71 28.75 27.95
N THR A 327 -61.30 30.01 27.78
CA THR A 327 -62.20 31.10 27.38
C THR A 327 -61.98 31.45 25.92
N VAL A 328 -63.02 31.24 25.10
CA VAL A 328 -63.02 31.61 23.68
C VAL A 328 -63.33 33.08 23.51
N SER A 329 -62.63 33.72 22.60
CA SER A 329 -62.88 35.09 22.18
C SER A 329 -62.71 35.20 20.67
N LYS A 330 -63.48 36.10 20.06
CA LYS A 330 -63.49 36.31 18.61
C LYS A 330 -63.35 37.78 18.25
N VAL A 331 -62.74 38.02 17.11
CA VAL A 331 -62.63 39.34 16.47
C VAL A 331 -63.06 39.18 15.03
N ALA A 332 -64.05 39.96 14.60
CA ALA A 332 -64.48 39.97 13.21
C ALA A 332 -63.34 40.45 12.31
N LEU A 333 -63.05 39.70 11.26
CA LEU A 333 -62.14 40.10 10.19
C LEU A 333 -62.99 40.73 9.10
N THR A 334 -63.18 42.05 9.20
CA THR A 334 -63.90 42.87 8.21
C THR A 334 -63.26 42.80 6.84
#